data_AF-A0A2T6D3C6-F1
#
_entry.id   AF-A0A2T6D3C6-F1
#
_cell.length_a   1.000
_cell.length_b   1.000
_cell.length_c   1.000
_cell.angle_alpha   90.00
_cell.angle_beta   90.00
_cell.angle_gamma   90.00
#
_symmetry.space_group_name_H-M   'P 1'
#
loop_
_entity.id
_entity.type
_entity.pdbx_description
1 polymer ?
#
loop_
_entity_poly.entity_id
_entity_poly.type
_entity_poly.pdbx_seq_one_letter_code
_entity_poly.pdbx_strand_id
1 'polypeptide(L)'
;MSGAVISTARFDLKPLSVANVTERYAGWLLDPASQQYIVAASRSSLEQLRDYVAERSGRDDVLFLGIFIRETGEHIGNLKYEPIDYSKQIAVCGILVGEVQWRGKGVAGEVISAGNQWLAKDRKISRILLGVSPDNLAARRAYEKIGFLPYDNDANGNLKMVLDLDPARRLAIGTVQFGMDYGVKRARKSDIEEVRDILREAFSLGIDTLDTAAAYGESEAVLGAIAADDWKVVSKIGAVPDDCLNIEEWMDHQVKASLDRLRIPSLYGLLLHVPGQLLGPRGPQIYRALTRVKELGLAKKIGISIYSPSELDEIFRCYALDLVQAPFNIIDRRLIESGWMKKLVESDVELHVRSVFLQGLLLMSSADRPAKFGRWASLWSAWDEWLYQTKLTPLAACLRYVLSFPEISRVVVGMESLRQFQEIYASARGQAFTVPSELQAKDLDLLNPYKWSAL
;
A
#
# COMPACT_ATOMS: atom_id res chain seq x y z
N MET A 1 23.81 19.70 -15.89
CA MET A 1 22.39 19.46 -15.55
C MET A 1 22.00 20.48 -14.50
N SER A 2 20.92 21.24 -14.70
CA SER A 2 20.40 22.14 -13.65
C SER A 2 20.20 21.33 -12.37
N GLY A 3 20.74 21.80 -11.25
CA GLY A 3 20.68 21.10 -9.97
C GLY A 3 19.25 20.74 -9.59
N ALA A 4 19.04 19.54 -9.04
CA ALA A 4 17.72 19.11 -8.59
C ALA A 4 17.21 20.07 -7.50
N VAL A 5 16.20 20.89 -7.83
CA VAL A 5 15.49 21.73 -6.86
C VAL A 5 14.16 21.04 -6.55
N ILE A 6 13.98 20.63 -5.30
CA ILE A 6 12.76 19.98 -4.82
C ILE A 6 12.12 20.91 -3.79
N SER A 7 10.92 21.41 -4.07
CA SER A 7 10.21 22.30 -3.15
C SER A 7 9.12 21.55 -2.39
N THR A 8 8.98 21.89 -1.12
CA THR A 8 7.91 21.44 -0.23
C THR A 8 7.05 22.63 0.20
N ALA A 9 6.12 22.41 1.14
CA ALA A 9 5.33 23.49 1.71
C ALA A 9 6.22 24.51 2.45
N ARG A 10 7.21 24.04 3.22
CA ARG A 10 8.06 24.88 4.08
C ARG A 10 9.51 25.02 3.64
N PHE A 11 10.01 24.13 2.78
CA PHE A 11 11.44 24.02 2.48
C PHE A 11 11.72 23.93 0.98
N ASP A 12 12.88 24.43 0.58
CA ASP A 12 13.51 24.10 -0.69
C ASP A 12 14.71 23.19 -0.44
N LEU A 13 14.79 22.10 -1.19
CA LEU A 13 15.93 21.21 -1.21
C LEU A 13 16.76 21.50 -2.45
N LYS A 14 18.01 21.90 -2.24
CA LYS A 14 18.94 22.31 -3.32
C LYS A 14 20.26 21.56 -3.18
N PRO A 15 20.98 21.26 -4.27
CA PRO A 15 22.26 20.58 -4.17
C PRO A 15 23.22 21.34 -3.27
N LEU A 16 23.84 20.63 -2.33
CA LEU A 16 24.88 21.22 -1.49
C LEU A 16 26.12 21.51 -2.32
N SER A 17 26.69 22.68 -2.07
CA SER A 17 28.00 23.07 -2.57
C SER A 17 28.92 23.38 -1.39
N VAL A 18 30.22 23.48 -1.68
CA VAL A 18 31.23 23.91 -0.71
C VAL A 18 30.88 25.28 -0.09
N ALA A 19 30.18 26.15 -0.82
CA ALA A 19 29.72 27.45 -0.32
C ALA A 19 28.68 27.35 0.81
N ASN A 20 28.00 26.21 0.95
CA ASN A 20 27.04 25.97 2.03
C ASN A 20 27.72 25.43 3.30
N VAL A 21 29.01 25.08 3.24
CA VAL A 21 29.78 24.61 4.39
C VAL A 21 30.25 25.79 5.23
N THR A 22 29.44 26.12 6.22
CA THR A 22 29.63 27.21 7.18
C THR A 22 30.02 26.66 8.55
N GLU A 23 30.55 27.52 9.43
CA GLU A 23 30.79 27.18 10.84
C GLU A 23 29.51 26.69 11.54
N ARG A 24 28.35 27.23 11.13
CA ARG A 24 27.05 26.77 11.63
C ARG A 24 26.78 25.31 11.27
N TYR A 25 27.01 24.93 10.02
CA TYR A 25 26.87 23.53 9.59
C TYR A 25 27.89 22.64 10.30
N ALA A 26 29.17 23.04 10.39
CA ALA A 26 30.16 22.28 11.15
C ALA A 26 29.72 22.08 12.63
N GLY A 27 29.15 23.12 13.25
CA GLY A 27 28.61 23.07 14.61
C GLY A 27 27.53 22.01 14.82
N TRP A 28 26.68 21.73 13.81
CA TRP A 28 25.66 20.67 13.92
C TRP A 28 26.25 19.27 14.09
N LEU A 29 27.47 19.03 13.59
CA LEU A 29 28.17 17.75 13.68
C LEU A 29 28.94 17.59 15.01
N LEU A 30 29.15 18.70 15.73
CA LEU A 30 29.76 18.72 17.06
C LEU A 30 28.73 18.57 18.19
N ASP A 31 27.45 18.71 17.88
CA ASP A 31 26.35 18.47 18.83
C ASP A 31 26.33 17.00 19.27
N PRO A 32 26.48 16.69 20.58
CA PRO A 32 26.48 15.33 21.10
C PRO A 32 25.24 14.51 20.68
N ALA A 33 24.08 15.17 20.53
CA ALA A 33 22.85 14.52 20.08
C ALA A 33 22.90 14.09 18.60
N SER A 34 23.70 14.77 17.79
CA SER A 34 23.94 14.45 16.37
C SER A 34 25.08 13.44 16.20
N GLN A 35 26.12 13.51 17.05
CA GLN A 35 27.30 12.63 16.97
C GLN A 35 26.96 11.15 17.14
N GLN A 36 25.95 10.83 17.95
CA GLN A 36 25.57 9.45 18.24
C GLN A 36 25.04 8.69 17.00
N TYR A 37 24.59 9.38 15.94
CA TYR A 37 23.84 8.75 14.84
C TYR A 37 24.31 9.11 13.43
N ILE A 38 25.31 9.98 13.28
CA ILE A 38 25.71 10.52 11.96
C ILE A 38 27.13 10.11 11.61
N VAL A 39 27.29 9.32 10.54
CA VAL A 39 28.60 8.88 10.02
C VAL A 39 29.51 10.06 9.65
N ALA A 40 28.94 11.19 9.21
CA ALA A 40 29.72 12.40 8.91
C ALA A 40 30.24 13.13 10.16
N ALA A 41 29.77 12.80 11.36
CA ALA A 41 30.14 13.47 12.60
C ALA A 41 31.55 13.11 13.10
N SER A 42 32.21 12.12 12.48
CA SER A 42 33.63 11.81 12.73
C SER A 42 34.61 12.81 12.08
N ARG A 43 34.12 13.88 11.43
CA ARG A 43 34.95 14.89 10.76
C ARG A 43 35.04 16.15 11.62
N SER A 44 36.26 16.49 12.02
CA SER A 44 36.55 17.44 13.08
C SER A 44 36.96 18.84 12.60
N SER A 45 37.12 19.06 11.29
CA SER A 45 37.45 20.39 10.73
C SER A 45 36.50 20.84 9.62
N LEU A 46 36.36 22.17 9.47
CA LEU A 46 35.59 22.80 8.39
C LEU A 46 36.11 22.40 7.00
N GLU A 47 37.43 22.22 6.87
CA GLU A 47 38.09 21.78 5.64
C GLU A 47 37.69 20.34 5.27
N GLN A 48 37.74 19.41 6.23
CA GLN A 48 37.29 18.02 6.01
C GLN A 48 35.80 17.96 5.61
N LEU A 49 34.97 18.87 6.14
CA LEU A 49 33.56 18.95 5.76
C LEU A 49 33.37 19.52 4.35
N ARG A 50 34.21 20.48 3.94
CA ARG A 50 34.24 20.99 2.56
C ARG A 50 34.64 19.91 1.57
N ASP A 51 35.69 19.15 1.87
CA ASP A 51 36.14 18.03 1.05
C ASP A 51 35.04 16.97 0.93
N TYR A 52 34.40 16.61 2.04
CA TYR A 52 33.28 15.68 2.03
C TYR A 52 32.13 16.09 1.10
N VAL A 53 31.78 17.38 1.07
CA VAL A 53 30.74 17.91 0.16
C VAL A 53 31.26 17.94 -1.27
N ALA A 54 32.51 18.37 -1.49
CA ALA A 54 33.13 18.46 -2.81
C ALA A 54 33.22 17.08 -3.51
N GLU A 55 33.66 16.03 -2.80
CA GLU A 55 33.76 14.66 -3.29
C GLU A 55 32.43 14.07 -3.79
N ARG A 56 31.30 14.62 -3.32
CA ARG A 56 29.94 14.17 -3.69
C ARG A 56 29.33 15.00 -4.81
N SER A 57 29.89 16.18 -5.07
CA SER A 57 29.37 17.07 -6.10
C SER A 57 29.55 16.44 -7.48
N GLY A 58 28.44 16.36 -8.24
CA GLY A 58 28.46 15.84 -9.61
C GLY A 58 28.47 14.31 -9.74
N ARG A 59 28.50 13.56 -8.64
CA ARG A 59 28.34 12.10 -8.66
C ARG A 59 26.89 11.72 -8.96
N ASP A 60 26.67 10.81 -9.91
CA ASP A 60 25.32 10.38 -10.29
C ASP A 60 24.72 9.35 -9.32
N ASP A 61 25.56 8.68 -8.54
CA ASP A 61 25.17 7.76 -7.47
C ASP A 61 24.89 8.50 -6.13
N VAL A 62 24.87 9.83 -6.14
CA VAL A 62 24.65 10.66 -4.96
C VAL A 62 23.65 11.79 -5.26
N LEU A 63 22.62 11.90 -4.42
CA LEU A 63 21.79 13.09 -4.33
C LEU A 63 22.02 13.73 -2.96
N PHE A 64 22.82 14.78 -2.90
CA PHE A 64 23.15 15.47 -1.65
C PHE A 64 22.58 16.89 -1.63
N LEU A 65 21.56 17.09 -0.81
CA LEU A 65 20.73 18.28 -0.76
C LEU A 65 20.84 18.99 0.58
N GLY A 66 20.85 20.31 0.56
CA GLY A 66 20.66 21.16 1.73
C GLY A 66 19.18 21.44 1.90
N ILE A 67 18.72 21.51 3.15
CA ILE A 67 17.34 21.84 3.53
C ILE A 67 17.33 23.33 3.84
N PHE A 68 16.67 24.13 3.01
CA PHE A 68 16.58 25.59 3.16
C PHE A 68 15.15 25.99 3.48
N ILE A 69 14.94 26.87 4.46
CA ILE A 69 13.62 27.45 4.74
C ILE A 69 13.19 28.25 3.51
N ARG A 70 11.97 28.02 3.02
CA ARG A 70 11.47 28.65 1.79
C ARG A 70 11.33 30.16 1.91
N GLU A 71 10.90 30.65 3.07
CA GLU A 71 10.69 32.08 3.33
C GLU A 71 11.99 32.86 3.48
N THR A 72 12.99 32.29 4.15
CA THR A 72 14.23 33.02 4.53
C THR A 72 15.46 32.59 3.73
N GLY A 73 15.43 31.43 3.07
CA GLY A 73 16.61 30.82 2.44
C GLY A 73 17.62 30.26 3.43
N GLU A 74 17.29 30.22 4.72
CA GLU A 74 18.21 29.75 5.78
C GLU A 74 18.44 28.23 5.68
N HIS A 75 19.71 27.82 5.67
CA HIS A 75 20.12 26.40 5.67
C HIS A 75 19.99 25.82 7.07
N ILE A 76 19.21 24.74 7.22
CA ILE A 76 18.90 24.15 8.54
C ILE A 76 19.28 22.69 8.70
N GLY A 77 19.77 22.05 7.63
CA GLY A 77 20.03 20.61 7.63
C GLY A 77 20.31 20.07 6.24
N ASN A 78 20.47 18.75 6.14
CA ASN A 78 20.80 18.08 4.88
C ASN A 78 19.96 16.83 4.69
N LEU A 79 19.68 16.52 3.43
CA LEU A 79 19.08 15.25 2.98
C LEU A 79 20.02 14.62 1.96
N LYS A 80 20.34 13.34 2.14
CA LYS A 80 21.27 12.62 1.29
C LYS A 80 20.68 11.30 0.85
N TYR A 81 20.91 10.94 -0.41
CA TYR A 81 20.75 9.59 -0.90
C TYR A 81 22.09 9.11 -1.47
N GLU A 82 22.73 8.15 -0.79
CA GLU A 82 24.04 7.60 -1.17
C GLU A 82 24.24 6.21 -0.52
N PRO A 83 24.49 5.15 -1.32
CA PRO A 83 24.50 5.14 -2.78
C PRO A 83 23.09 5.14 -3.39
N ILE A 84 22.98 5.61 -4.63
CA ILE A 84 21.89 5.35 -5.55
C ILE A 84 22.34 4.22 -6.51
N ASP A 85 21.73 3.05 -6.38
CA ASP A 85 21.97 1.87 -7.22
C ASP A 85 20.87 1.77 -8.27
N TYR A 86 21.16 2.24 -9.49
CA TYR A 86 20.22 2.21 -10.61
C TYR A 86 19.91 0.78 -11.10
N SER A 87 20.82 -0.17 -10.92
CA SER A 87 20.61 -1.55 -11.33
C SER A 87 19.56 -2.24 -10.45
N LYS A 88 19.57 -1.93 -9.15
CA LYS A 88 18.61 -2.45 -8.18
C LYS A 88 17.42 -1.52 -7.94
N GLN A 89 17.46 -0.30 -8.51
CA GLN A 89 16.51 0.78 -8.28
C GLN A 89 16.36 1.12 -6.79
N ILE A 90 17.48 1.12 -6.06
CA ILE A 90 17.54 1.39 -4.62
C ILE A 90 18.30 2.68 -4.36
N ALA A 91 17.87 3.46 -3.38
CA ALA A 91 18.68 4.54 -2.82
C ALA A 91 18.74 4.45 -1.29
N VAL A 92 19.89 4.78 -0.69
CA VAL A 92 20.06 4.78 0.77
C VAL A 92 19.94 6.20 1.31
N CYS A 93 18.89 6.47 2.07
CA CYS A 93 18.56 7.78 2.64
C CYS A 93 19.32 8.03 3.96
N GLY A 94 19.83 9.25 4.11
CA GLY A 94 20.31 9.81 5.36
C GLY A 94 19.84 11.26 5.51
N ILE A 95 19.51 11.66 6.73
CA ILE A 95 19.02 13.01 7.01
C ILE A 95 19.71 13.59 8.25
N LEU A 96 19.97 14.89 8.22
CA LEU A 96 20.40 15.69 9.36
C LEU A 96 19.50 16.92 9.47
N VAL A 97 18.80 17.07 10.58
CA VAL A 97 18.14 18.34 10.95
C VAL A 97 19.02 19.01 11.99
N GLY A 98 19.91 19.88 11.51
CA GLY A 98 20.95 20.50 12.33
C GLY A 98 20.37 21.46 13.36
N GLU A 99 19.45 22.32 12.92
CA GLU A 99 18.84 23.32 13.79
C GLU A 99 17.88 22.71 14.82
N VAL A 100 18.23 22.85 16.10
CA VAL A 100 17.48 22.27 17.23
C VAL A 100 16.01 22.70 17.23
N GLN A 101 15.74 23.98 16.93
CA GLN A 101 14.37 24.52 16.88
C GLN A 101 13.48 23.90 15.81
N TRP A 102 14.03 23.16 14.85
CA TRP A 102 13.31 22.47 13.78
C TRP A 102 13.15 20.96 14.04
N ARG A 103 13.84 20.41 15.04
CA ARG A 103 13.69 19.01 15.46
C ARG A 103 12.30 18.78 16.06
N GLY A 104 11.71 17.61 15.79
CA GLY A 104 10.35 17.28 16.25
C GLY A 104 9.20 18.03 15.54
N LYS A 105 9.48 18.97 14.62
CA LYS A 105 8.45 19.74 13.88
C LYS A 105 8.05 19.13 12.54
N GLY A 106 8.23 17.82 12.39
CA GLY A 106 7.86 17.07 11.17
C GLY A 106 8.73 17.35 9.94
N VAL A 107 9.88 18.04 10.09
CA VAL A 107 10.76 18.38 8.95
C VAL A 107 11.24 17.13 8.22
N ALA A 108 11.71 16.12 8.95
CA ALA A 108 12.23 14.89 8.36
C ALA A 108 11.21 14.19 7.46
N GLY A 109 9.97 14.03 7.94
CA GLY A 109 8.89 13.44 7.15
C GLY A 109 8.63 14.21 5.86
N GLU A 110 8.50 15.54 5.96
CA GLU A 110 8.21 16.40 4.80
C GLU A 110 9.29 16.32 3.71
N VAL A 111 10.57 16.48 4.09
CA VAL A 111 11.67 16.54 3.12
C VAL A 111 12.03 15.16 2.55
N ILE A 112 11.93 14.09 3.36
CA ILE A 112 12.14 12.72 2.89
C ILE A 112 11.05 12.34 1.90
N SER A 113 9.76 12.60 2.22
CA SER A 113 8.66 12.32 1.29
C SER A 113 8.83 13.04 -0.05
N ALA A 114 9.23 14.32 -0.04
CA ALA A 114 9.48 15.06 -1.27
C ALA A 114 10.69 14.52 -2.05
N GLY A 115 11.79 14.18 -1.37
CA GLY A 115 12.97 13.57 -1.99
C GLY A 115 12.67 12.20 -2.62
N ASN A 116 11.89 11.37 -1.92
CA ASN A 116 11.46 10.06 -2.41
C ASN A 116 10.59 10.17 -3.66
N GLN A 117 9.63 11.11 -3.68
CA GLN A 117 8.78 11.37 -4.86
C GLN A 117 9.63 11.79 -6.07
N TRP A 118 10.61 12.66 -5.86
CA TRP A 118 11.53 13.07 -6.92
C TRP A 118 12.37 11.89 -7.41
N LEU A 119 12.93 11.07 -6.52
CA LEU A 119 13.72 9.89 -6.90
C LEU A 119 12.89 8.87 -7.71
N ALA A 120 11.65 8.60 -7.30
CA ALA A 120 10.76 7.72 -8.06
C ALA A 120 10.47 8.27 -9.47
N LYS A 121 10.19 9.57 -9.57
CA LYS A 121 9.80 10.23 -10.82
C LYS A 121 10.99 10.40 -11.78
N ASP A 122 12.06 11.03 -11.29
CA ASP A 122 13.18 11.56 -12.08
C ASP A 122 14.38 10.59 -12.15
N ARG A 123 14.48 9.64 -11.21
CA ARG A 123 15.59 8.66 -11.16
C ARG A 123 15.15 7.20 -11.20
N LYS A 124 13.83 6.93 -11.30
CA LYS A 124 13.24 5.58 -11.39
C LYS A 124 13.64 4.65 -10.24
N ILE A 125 13.83 5.23 -9.06
CA ILE A 125 14.09 4.48 -7.83
C ILE A 125 12.78 3.91 -7.31
N SER A 126 12.76 2.61 -7.02
CA SER A 126 11.58 1.89 -6.52
C SER A 126 11.68 1.58 -5.04
N ARG A 127 12.85 1.66 -4.42
CA ARG A 127 13.01 1.44 -2.97
C ARG A 127 13.98 2.41 -2.33
N ILE A 128 13.64 2.83 -1.11
CA ILE A 128 14.50 3.63 -0.25
C ILE A 128 14.85 2.81 0.98
N LEU A 129 16.13 2.77 1.32
CA LEU A 129 16.63 2.13 2.53
C LEU A 129 17.15 3.18 3.49
N LEU A 130 17.04 2.95 4.79
CA LEU A 130 17.74 3.74 5.80
C LEU A 130 18.12 2.86 6.99
N GLY A 131 19.09 3.33 7.77
CA GLY A 131 19.43 2.77 9.08
C GLY A 131 19.06 3.77 10.17
N VAL A 132 18.54 3.26 11.29
CA VAL A 132 18.21 4.07 12.46
C VAL A 132 18.56 3.31 13.73
N SER A 133 19.16 4.00 14.70
CA SER A 133 19.40 3.39 16.01
C SER A 133 18.07 3.02 16.67
N PRO A 134 17.98 1.86 17.35
CA PRO A 134 16.76 1.44 18.04
C PRO A 134 16.30 2.44 19.11
N ASP A 135 17.26 3.17 19.70
CA ASP A 135 17.06 4.15 20.78
C ASP A 135 16.55 5.51 20.27
N ASN A 136 16.66 5.78 18.96
CA ASN A 136 16.16 7.01 18.36
C ASN A 136 14.66 6.89 18.00
N LEU A 137 13.82 6.78 19.03
CA LEU A 137 12.37 6.61 18.90
C LEU A 137 11.71 7.73 18.09
N ALA A 138 12.22 8.96 18.18
CA ALA A 138 11.69 10.09 17.42
C ALA A 138 11.90 9.93 15.91
N ALA A 139 13.11 9.52 15.49
CA ALA A 139 13.41 9.25 14.08
C ALA A 139 12.62 8.03 13.57
N ARG A 140 12.59 6.93 14.34
CA ARG A 140 11.82 5.73 14.00
C ARG A 140 10.36 6.03 13.72
N ARG A 141 9.68 6.71 14.65
CA ARG A 141 8.27 7.11 14.48
C ARG A 141 8.07 8.03 13.27
N ALA A 142 9.03 8.92 12.99
CA ALA A 142 8.97 9.77 11.81
C ALA A 142 9.08 8.97 10.50
N TYR A 143 9.92 7.94 10.46
CA TYR A 143 10.08 7.06 9.30
C TYR A 143 8.87 6.12 9.12
N GLU A 144 8.39 5.50 10.19
CA GLU A 144 7.18 4.66 10.18
C GLU A 144 5.96 5.46 9.69
N LYS A 145 5.81 6.71 10.15
CA LYS A 145 4.72 7.60 9.73
C LYS A 145 4.72 7.93 8.24
N ILE A 146 5.88 7.91 7.56
CA ILE A 146 5.98 8.13 6.12
C ILE A 146 6.11 6.82 5.32
N GLY A 147 5.83 5.68 5.96
CA GLY A 147 5.66 4.37 5.31
C GLY A 147 6.90 3.46 5.32
N PHE A 148 7.98 3.83 6.03
CA PHE A 148 9.11 2.90 6.18
C PHE A 148 8.74 1.76 7.13
N LEU A 149 9.11 0.54 6.75
CA LEU A 149 8.94 -0.66 7.56
C LEU A 149 10.30 -1.24 7.95
N PRO A 150 10.46 -1.78 9.17
CA PRO A 150 11.65 -2.53 9.53
C PRO A 150 11.76 -3.81 8.71
N TYR A 151 12.97 -4.18 8.29
CA TYR A 151 13.19 -5.44 7.55
C TYR A 151 14.39 -6.26 8.02
N ASP A 152 15.36 -5.65 8.73
CA ASP A 152 16.57 -6.32 9.20
C ASP A 152 17.28 -5.43 10.26
N ASN A 153 18.36 -5.93 10.87
CA ASN A 153 19.29 -5.13 11.66
C ASN A 153 20.69 -5.11 11.00
N ASP A 154 21.46 -4.04 11.19
CA ASP A 154 22.87 -4.01 10.78
C ASP A 154 23.78 -4.71 11.80
N ALA A 155 25.06 -4.86 11.46
CA ALA A 155 26.05 -5.51 12.32
C ALA A 155 26.25 -4.79 13.69
N ASN A 156 25.84 -3.54 13.80
CA ASN A 156 25.91 -2.73 15.02
C ASN A 156 24.58 -2.72 15.79
N GLY A 157 23.58 -3.50 15.34
CA GLY A 157 22.26 -3.55 15.95
C GLY A 157 21.33 -2.38 15.58
N ASN A 158 21.70 -1.54 14.60
CA ASN A 158 20.78 -0.52 14.10
C ASN A 158 19.66 -1.17 13.28
N LEU A 159 18.45 -0.64 13.43
CA LEU A 159 17.30 -1.09 12.67
C LEU A 159 17.44 -0.62 11.21
N LYS A 160 17.38 -1.56 10.26
CA LYS A 160 17.28 -1.25 8.84
C LYS A 160 15.81 -1.17 8.46
N MET A 161 15.46 -0.08 7.77
CA MET A 161 14.11 0.16 7.30
C MET A 161 14.07 0.33 5.78
N VAL A 162 12.94 -0.03 5.18
CA VAL A 162 12.68 0.05 3.75
C VAL A 162 11.36 0.77 3.49
N LEU A 163 11.35 1.62 2.47
CA LEU A 163 10.14 2.19 1.89
C LEU A 163 10.06 1.75 0.43
N ASP A 164 8.92 1.19 0.05
CA ASP A 164 8.62 0.88 -1.34
C ASP A 164 7.95 2.09 -2.01
N LEU A 165 8.51 2.51 -3.13
CA LEU A 165 8.01 3.62 -3.93
C LEU A 165 7.21 3.15 -5.15
N ASP A 166 7.20 1.85 -5.46
CA ASP A 166 6.38 1.32 -6.54
C ASP A 166 4.97 1.03 -6.02
N PRO A 167 3.96 1.87 -6.35
CA PRO A 167 2.60 1.62 -5.89
C PRO A 167 2.07 0.28 -6.40
N ALA A 168 2.57 -0.23 -7.53
CA ALA A 168 2.13 -1.51 -8.08
C ALA A 168 2.44 -2.70 -7.18
N ARG A 169 3.39 -2.59 -6.23
CA ARG A 169 3.65 -3.63 -5.23
C ARG A 169 2.58 -3.72 -4.14
N ARG A 170 1.70 -2.71 -4.03
CA ARG A 170 0.49 -2.80 -3.19
C ARG A 170 -0.64 -3.55 -3.87
N LEU A 171 -0.50 -3.99 -5.11
CA LEU A 171 -1.46 -4.92 -5.71
C LEU A 171 -1.48 -6.24 -4.91
N ALA A 172 -2.64 -6.85 -4.83
CA ALA A 172 -2.84 -8.22 -4.34
C ALA A 172 -3.58 -9.01 -5.42
N ILE A 173 -3.16 -10.25 -5.63
CA ILE A 173 -3.74 -11.11 -6.66
C ILE A 173 -5.06 -11.68 -6.13
N GLY A 174 -6.18 -11.22 -6.69
CA GLY A 174 -7.50 -11.78 -6.45
C GLY A 174 -7.67 -13.07 -7.25
N THR A 175 -7.99 -14.15 -6.58
CA THR A 175 -7.83 -15.52 -7.12
C THR A 175 -9.14 -16.23 -7.46
N VAL A 176 -10.27 -15.51 -7.50
CA VAL A 176 -11.58 -16.12 -7.78
C VAL A 176 -11.61 -16.79 -9.16
N GLN A 177 -11.04 -16.16 -10.20
CA GLN A 177 -10.91 -16.74 -11.54
C GLN A 177 -9.99 -17.97 -11.61
N PHE A 178 -9.17 -18.22 -10.59
CA PHE A 178 -8.30 -19.42 -10.59
C PHE A 178 -9.07 -20.67 -10.17
N GLY A 179 -10.25 -20.48 -9.54
CA GLY A 179 -11.07 -21.58 -9.04
C GLY A 179 -12.41 -21.77 -9.75
N MET A 180 -12.94 -20.74 -10.42
CA MET A 180 -14.27 -20.75 -11.04
C MET A 180 -14.48 -19.62 -12.05
N ASP A 181 -15.58 -19.69 -12.82
CA ASP A 181 -16.00 -18.60 -13.70
C ASP A 181 -16.46 -17.36 -12.90
N TYR A 182 -16.17 -16.13 -13.37
CA TYR A 182 -16.43 -14.91 -12.58
C TYR A 182 -16.61 -13.62 -13.42
N GLY A 183 -17.25 -12.60 -12.83
CA GLY A 183 -17.39 -11.23 -13.40
C GLY A 183 -18.61 -11.01 -14.29
N VAL A 184 -18.84 -9.76 -14.75
CA VAL A 184 -20.03 -9.39 -15.56
C VAL A 184 -20.14 -10.18 -16.85
N LYS A 185 -18.99 -10.43 -17.50
CA LYS A 185 -18.92 -11.22 -18.74
C LYS A 185 -18.86 -12.73 -18.49
N ARG A 186 -18.90 -13.20 -17.22
CA ARG A 186 -18.66 -14.61 -16.83
C ARG A 186 -17.41 -15.18 -17.51
N ALA A 187 -16.28 -14.54 -17.24
CA ALA A 187 -14.99 -15.02 -17.71
C ALA A 187 -14.73 -16.43 -17.20
N ARG A 188 -14.06 -17.24 -18.02
CA ARG A 188 -13.77 -18.65 -17.68
C ARG A 188 -12.67 -18.75 -16.63
N LYS A 189 -12.70 -19.85 -15.87
CA LYS A 189 -11.58 -20.26 -15.01
C LYS A 189 -10.26 -20.30 -15.81
N SER A 190 -9.19 -19.72 -15.24
CA SER A 190 -7.84 -19.76 -15.83
C SER A 190 -7.22 -21.16 -15.78
N ASP A 191 -6.37 -21.46 -16.76
CA ASP A 191 -5.57 -22.69 -16.76
C ASP A 191 -4.47 -22.64 -15.69
N ILE A 192 -4.12 -23.78 -15.10
CA ILE A 192 -3.16 -23.89 -14.01
C ILE A 192 -1.75 -23.40 -14.41
N GLU A 193 -1.35 -23.60 -15.67
CA GLU A 193 -0.09 -23.11 -16.22
C GLU A 193 -0.09 -21.57 -16.27
N GLU A 194 -1.19 -20.97 -16.74
CA GLU A 194 -1.37 -19.52 -16.77
C GLU A 194 -1.32 -18.91 -15.37
N VAL A 195 -1.99 -19.56 -14.39
CA VAL A 195 -1.93 -19.15 -12.99
C VAL A 195 -0.49 -19.21 -12.48
N ARG A 196 0.25 -20.27 -12.79
CA ARG A 196 1.64 -20.41 -12.34
C ARG A 196 2.52 -19.29 -12.88
N ASP A 197 2.36 -18.93 -14.15
CA ASP A 197 3.14 -17.86 -14.76
C ASP A 197 2.78 -16.49 -14.17
N ILE A 198 1.48 -16.22 -13.90
CA ILE A 198 1.03 -15.02 -13.19
C ILE A 198 1.70 -14.92 -11.82
N LEU A 199 1.67 -16.00 -11.02
CA LEU A 199 2.25 -16.01 -9.68
C LEU A 199 3.76 -15.78 -9.70
N ARG A 200 4.48 -16.47 -10.60
CA ARG A 200 5.95 -16.29 -10.75
C ARG A 200 6.31 -14.85 -11.11
N GLU A 201 5.62 -14.27 -12.09
CA GLU A 201 5.91 -12.90 -12.52
C GLU A 201 5.56 -11.89 -11.41
N ALA A 202 4.38 -12.04 -10.79
CA ALA A 202 3.94 -11.19 -9.69
C ALA A 202 4.93 -11.19 -8.51
N PHE A 203 5.37 -12.37 -8.07
CA PHE A 203 6.34 -12.49 -6.98
C PHE A 203 7.68 -11.86 -7.35
N SER A 204 8.16 -12.07 -8.58
CA SER A 204 9.42 -11.48 -9.07
C SER A 204 9.40 -9.94 -9.09
N LEU A 205 8.21 -9.35 -9.25
CA LEU A 205 7.98 -7.90 -9.23
C LEU A 205 7.77 -7.35 -7.81
N GLY A 206 7.74 -8.21 -6.79
CA GLY A 206 7.58 -7.85 -5.38
C GLY A 206 6.13 -7.73 -4.93
N ILE A 207 5.17 -8.28 -5.68
CA ILE A 207 3.80 -8.49 -5.21
C ILE A 207 3.80 -9.77 -4.38
N ASP A 208 3.36 -9.67 -3.13
CA ASP A 208 3.53 -10.74 -2.12
C ASP A 208 2.21 -11.25 -1.53
N THR A 209 1.06 -10.77 -2.01
CA THR A 209 -0.24 -11.02 -1.37
C THR A 209 -1.22 -11.72 -2.30
N LEU A 210 -1.82 -12.81 -1.82
CA LEU A 210 -2.90 -13.54 -2.49
C LEU A 210 -4.21 -13.34 -1.72
N ASP A 211 -5.27 -12.94 -2.42
CA ASP A 211 -6.62 -12.85 -1.87
C ASP A 211 -7.48 -13.99 -2.43
N THR A 212 -7.92 -14.88 -1.56
CA THR A 212 -8.76 -16.04 -1.89
C THR A 212 -9.94 -16.17 -0.92
N ALA A 213 -10.74 -17.22 -1.06
CA ALA A 213 -11.78 -17.61 -0.13
C ALA A 213 -12.10 -19.09 -0.30
N ALA A 214 -12.56 -19.76 0.77
CA ALA A 214 -13.03 -21.14 0.70
C ALA A 214 -14.20 -21.33 -0.29
N ALA A 215 -14.96 -20.27 -0.56
CA ALA A 215 -16.09 -20.28 -1.49
C ALA A 215 -15.67 -20.14 -2.97
N TYR A 216 -14.40 -19.87 -3.28
CA TYR A 216 -13.92 -19.62 -4.65
C TYR A 216 -13.59 -20.91 -5.40
N GLY A 217 -14.53 -21.86 -5.46
CA GLY A 217 -14.37 -23.13 -6.17
C GLY A 217 -13.06 -23.84 -5.79
N GLU A 218 -12.23 -24.15 -6.79
CA GLU A 218 -10.95 -24.84 -6.59
C GLU A 218 -9.76 -23.91 -6.31
N SER A 219 -9.98 -22.61 -6.08
CA SER A 219 -8.92 -21.60 -6.01
C SER A 219 -7.86 -21.94 -4.97
N GLU A 220 -8.24 -22.26 -3.73
CA GLU A 220 -7.29 -22.64 -2.67
C GLU A 220 -6.47 -23.88 -3.02
N ALA A 221 -7.08 -24.88 -3.67
CA ALA A 221 -6.38 -26.10 -4.07
C ALA A 221 -5.42 -25.87 -5.25
N VAL A 222 -5.81 -25.03 -6.21
CA VAL A 222 -4.93 -24.59 -7.31
C VAL A 222 -3.71 -23.85 -6.74
N LEU A 223 -3.93 -22.90 -5.83
CA LEU A 223 -2.85 -22.16 -5.18
C LEU A 223 -1.92 -23.11 -4.41
N GLY A 224 -2.46 -24.01 -3.58
CA GLY A 224 -1.62 -24.96 -2.83
C GLY A 224 -0.83 -25.94 -3.69
N ALA A 225 -1.22 -26.14 -4.96
CA ALA A 225 -0.48 -26.98 -5.88
C ALA A 225 0.72 -26.27 -6.54
N ILE A 226 0.68 -24.94 -6.71
CA ILE A 226 1.63 -24.21 -7.59
C ILE A 226 2.27 -22.97 -6.97
N ALA A 227 1.72 -22.41 -5.89
CA ALA A 227 2.30 -21.26 -5.20
C ALA A 227 3.49 -21.73 -4.35
N ALA A 228 4.68 -21.70 -4.95
CA ALA A 228 5.91 -22.21 -4.33
C ALA A 228 6.59 -21.20 -3.38
N ASP A 229 6.31 -19.91 -3.54
CA ASP A 229 6.95 -18.83 -2.78
C ASP A 229 6.22 -18.51 -1.46
N ASP A 230 6.84 -17.71 -0.58
CA ASP A 230 6.27 -17.30 0.72
C ASP A 230 5.24 -16.17 0.55
N TRP A 231 4.04 -16.54 0.11
CA TRP A 231 2.93 -15.62 -0.09
C TRP A 231 2.20 -15.25 1.22
N LYS A 232 1.85 -13.98 1.36
CA LYS A 232 0.85 -13.52 2.34
C LYS A 232 -0.55 -13.89 1.84
N VAL A 233 -1.05 -15.04 2.28
CA VAL A 233 -2.39 -15.51 1.88
C VAL A 233 -3.47 -14.96 2.81
N VAL A 234 -4.40 -14.21 2.24
CA VAL A 234 -5.65 -13.77 2.89
C VAL A 234 -6.78 -14.63 2.37
N SER A 235 -7.40 -15.43 3.25
CA SER A 235 -8.58 -16.22 2.92
C SER A 235 -9.81 -15.73 3.69
N LYS A 236 -10.98 -16.20 3.27
CA LYS A 236 -12.28 -15.83 3.82
C LYS A 236 -13.13 -17.04 4.06
N ILE A 237 -13.88 -16.97 5.15
CA ILE A 237 -14.86 -17.98 5.55
C ILE A 237 -16.27 -17.44 5.35
N GLY A 238 -17.19 -18.33 5.00
CA GLY A 238 -18.60 -18.01 4.83
C GLY A 238 -19.30 -17.69 6.17
N ALA A 239 -20.62 -17.59 6.10
CA ALA A 239 -21.44 -17.43 7.29
C ALA A 239 -21.31 -18.64 8.21
N VAL A 240 -21.25 -18.39 9.51
CA VAL A 240 -21.42 -19.43 10.53
C VAL A 240 -22.87 -19.95 10.43
N PRO A 241 -23.10 -21.28 10.31
CA PRO A 241 -24.44 -21.83 10.24
C PRO A 241 -25.28 -21.48 11.49
N ASP A 242 -26.56 -21.19 11.29
CA ASP A 242 -27.48 -20.81 12.37
C ASP A 242 -27.67 -21.94 13.40
N ASP A 243 -27.58 -23.19 12.96
CA ASP A 243 -27.68 -24.42 13.76
C ASP A 243 -26.33 -24.91 14.32
N CYS A 244 -25.23 -24.17 14.06
CA CYS A 244 -23.90 -24.54 14.57
C CYS A 244 -23.89 -24.51 16.10
N LEU A 245 -23.73 -25.67 16.75
CA LEU A 245 -23.71 -25.78 18.20
C LEU A 245 -22.38 -25.29 18.82
N ASN A 246 -21.26 -25.55 18.14
CA ASN A 246 -19.92 -25.18 18.58
C ASN A 246 -19.20 -24.34 17.51
N ILE A 247 -19.26 -23.02 17.63
CA ILE A 247 -18.68 -22.08 16.66
C ILE A 247 -17.16 -22.19 16.63
N GLU A 248 -16.51 -22.39 17.78
CA GLU A 248 -15.05 -22.47 17.87
C GLU A 248 -14.52 -23.70 17.11
N GLU A 249 -15.13 -24.87 17.35
CA GLU A 249 -14.74 -26.10 16.65
C GLU A 249 -15.07 -26.04 15.16
N TRP A 250 -16.22 -25.49 14.79
CA TRP A 250 -16.57 -25.27 13.39
C TRP A 250 -15.54 -24.37 12.70
N MET A 251 -15.17 -23.25 13.35
CA MET A 251 -14.18 -22.30 12.85
C MET A 251 -12.82 -22.99 12.66
N ASP A 252 -12.33 -23.69 13.68
CA ASP A 252 -11.07 -24.43 13.63
C ASP A 252 -11.06 -25.44 12.47
N HIS A 253 -12.17 -26.16 12.25
CA HIS A 253 -12.32 -27.09 11.13
C HIS A 253 -12.28 -26.39 9.76
N GLN A 254 -13.01 -25.27 9.61
CA GLN A 254 -13.02 -24.52 8.34
C GLN A 254 -11.63 -23.99 8.00
N VAL A 255 -10.93 -23.40 8.98
CA VAL A 255 -9.60 -22.84 8.77
C VAL A 255 -8.58 -23.93 8.45
N LYS A 256 -8.58 -25.05 9.20
CA LYS A 256 -7.69 -26.18 8.90
C LYS A 256 -7.94 -26.75 7.50
N ALA A 257 -9.19 -26.89 7.09
CA ALA A 257 -9.51 -27.35 5.74
C ALA A 257 -8.99 -26.39 4.65
N SER A 258 -9.04 -25.07 4.87
CA SER A 258 -8.41 -24.09 3.98
C SER A 258 -6.89 -24.22 3.95
N LEU A 259 -6.25 -24.37 5.12
CA LEU A 259 -4.80 -24.58 5.23
C LEU A 259 -4.35 -25.86 4.51
N ASP A 260 -5.12 -26.94 4.62
CA ASP A 260 -4.85 -28.21 3.94
C ASP A 260 -4.93 -28.07 2.41
N ARG A 261 -5.95 -27.37 1.89
CA ARG A 261 -6.07 -27.08 0.45
C ARG A 261 -4.93 -26.20 -0.05
N LEU A 262 -4.59 -25.17 0.71
CA LEU A 262 -3.52 -24.21 0.40
C LEU A 262 -2.12 -24.79 0.62
N ARG A 263 -1.99 -25.90 1.36
CA ARG A 263 -0.72 -26.51 1.77
C ARG A 263 0.24 -25.54 2.47
N ILE A 264 -0.30 -24.68 3.31
CA ILE A 264 0.47 -23.72 4.12
C ILE A 264 0.18 -23.93 5.61
N PRO A 265 1.14 -23.61 6.50
CA PRO A 265 0.96 -23.82 7.94
C PRO A 265 0.08 -22.75 8.61
N SER A 266 -0.04 -21.56 8.02
CA SER A 266 -0.80 -20.43 8.57
C SER A 266 -1.22 -19.47 7.47
N LEU A 267 -2.38 -18.83 7.64
CA LEU A 267 -2.81 -17.68 6.84
C LEU A 267 -2.10 -16.41 7.30
N TYR A 268 -1.92 -15.46 6.38
CA TYR A 268 -1.60 -14.07 6.76
C TYR A 268 -2.83 -13.41 7.39
N GLY A 269 -3.99 -13.54 6.77
CA GLY A 269 -5.24 -12.99 7.27
C GLY A 269 -6.43 -13.93 7.06
N LEU A 270 -7.31 -14.01 8.06
CA LEU A 270 -8.60 -14.67 7.96
C LEU A 270 -9.72 -13.63 8.08
N LEU A 271 -10.59 -13.53 7.07
CA LEU A 271 -11.72 -12.61 7.08
C LEU A 271 -13.07 -13.31 7.18
N LEU A 272 -13.95 -12.79 8.03
CA LEU A 272 -15.37 -13.15 8.00
C LEU A 272 -16.03 -12.49 6.78
N HIS A 273 -16.60 -13.29 5.87
CA HIS A 273 -17.23 -12.80 4.64
C HIS A 273 -18.65 -12.25 4.86
N VAL A 274 -19.26 -12.55 6.03
CA VAL A 274 -20.58 -12.05 6.44
C VAL A 274 -20.47 -11.34 7.80
N PRO A 275 -19.89 -10.12 7.83
CA PRO A 275 -19.58 -9.43 9.08
C PRO A 275 -20.80 -9.05 9.92
N GLY A 276 -21.99 -8.92 9.32
CA GLY A 276 -23.23 -8.66 10.05
C GLY A 276 -23.54 -9.68 11.16
N GLN A 277 -23.01 -10.90 11.10
CA GLN A 277 -23.18 -11.88 12.18
C GLN A 277 -22.51 -11.44 13.50
N LEU A 278 -21.50 -10.57 13.45
CA LEU A 278 -20.87 -9.98 14.64
C LEU A 278 -21.80 -9.02 15.40
N LEU A 279 -22.79 -8.45 14.72
CA LEU A 279 -23.78 -7.55 15.31
C LEU A 279 -24.99 -8.31 15.89
N GLY A 280 -25.10 -9.61 15.59
CA GLY A 280 -26.14 -10.48 16.13
C GLY A 280 -25.84 -11.01 17.53
N PRO A 281 -26.79 -11.74 18.14
CA PRO A 281 -26.64 -12.27 19.50
C PRO A 281 -25.47 -13.26 19.65
N ARG A 282 -25.06 -13.90 18.54
CA ARG A 282 -23.92 -14.84 18.49
C ARG A 282 -22.58 -14.16 18.21
N GLY A 283 -22.56 -12.84 17.98
CA GLY A 283 -21.38 -12.08 17.62
C GLY A 283 -20.18 -12.28 18.56
N PRO A 284 -20.36 -12.22 19.90
CA PRO A 284 -19.26 -12.46 20.84
C PRO A 284 -18.64 -13.86 20.72
N GLN A 285 -19.44 -14.89 20.41
CA GLN A 285 -18.96 -16.27 20.23
C GLN A 285 -18.17 -16.39 18.91
N ILE A 286 -18.64 -15.75 17.84
CA ILE A 286 -17.94 -15.71 16.54
C ILE A 286 -16.60 -14.98 16.69
N TYR A 287 -16.59 -13.84 17.37
CA TYR A 287 -15.36 -13.08 17.61
C TYR A 287 -14.35 -13.86 18.47
N ARG A 288 -14.83 -14.58 19.51
CA ARG A 288 -13.98 -15.49 20.30
C ARG A 288 -13.37 -16.57 19.42
N ALA A 289 -14.15 -17.18 18.53
CA ALA A 289 -13.64 -18.18 17.59
C ALA A 289 -12.57 -17.61 16.64
N LEU A 290 -12.76 -16.40 16.11
CA LEU A 290 -11.73 -15.71 15.30
C LEU A 290 -10.46 -15.46 16.12
N THR A 291 -10.60 -14.94 17.35
CA THR A 291 -9.45 -14.65 18.22
C THR A 291 -8.67 -15.93 18.55
N ARG A 292 -9.38 -17.03 18.82
CA ARG A 292 -8.79 -18.35 19.03
C ARG A 292 -7.95 -18.82 17.83
N VAL A 293 -8.43 -18.64 16.60
CA VAL A 293 -7.66 -18.97 15.38
C VAL A 293 -6.32 -18.24 15.36
N LYS A 294 -6.31 -16.96 15.76
CA LYS A 294 -5.09 -16.15 15.87
C LYS A 294 -4.17 -16.65 16.99
N GLU A 295 -4.72 -16.95 18.16
CA GLU A 295 -3.98 -17.48 19.32
C GLU A 295 -3.32 -18.84 19.03
N LEU A 296 -3.99 -19.70 18.25
CA LEU A 296 -3.46 -20.98 17.78
C LEU A 296 -2.40 -20.85 16.68
N GLY A 297 -2.13 -19.63 16.20
CA GLY A 297 -1.17 -19.37 15.12
C GLY A 297 -1.63 -19.85 13.74
N LEU A 298 -2.93 -20.12 13.55
CA LEU A 298 -3.49 -20.55 12.26
C LEU A 298 -3.70 -19.36 11.30
N ALA A 299 -3.79 -18.14 11.84
CA ALA A 299 -3.79 -16.90 11.07
C ALA A 299 -3.02 -15.82 11.84
N LYS A 300 -2.22 -15.00 11.14
CA LYS A 300 -1.49 -13.88 11.75
C LYS A 300 -2.41 -12.70 12.08
N LYS A 301 -3.45 -12.48 11.27
CA LYS A 301 -4.44 -11.40 11.39
C LYS A 301 -5.85 -11.93 11.27
N ILE A 302 -6.78 -11.30 11.99
CA ILE A 302 -8.22 -11.54 11.84
C ILE A 302 -8.94 -10.28 11.39
N GLY A 303 -9.99 -10.44 10.61
CA GLY A 303 -10.65 -9.31 10.01
C GLY A 303 -12.03 -9.62 9.44
N ILE A 304 -12.53 -8.66 8.68
CA ILE A 304 -13.85 -8.72 8.05
C ILE A 304 -13.80 -8.26 6.60
N SER A 305 -14.68 -8.80 5.76
CA SER A 305 -14.93 -8.28 4.41
C SER A 305 -16.33 -7.68 4.35
N ILE A 306 -16.43 -6.35 4.35
CA ILE A 306 -17.70 -5.59 4.40
C ILE A 306 -18.25 -5.30 3.01
N TYR A 307 -19.54 -4.96 2.94
CA TYR A 307 -20.17 -4.41 1.73
C TYR A 307 -20.42 -2.90 1.84
N SER A 308 -20.57 -2.40 3.06
CA SER A 308 -20.81 -1.00 3.34
C SER A 308 -19.95 -0.51 4.51
N PRO A 309 -19.28 0.65 4.37
CA PRO A 309 -18.56 1.26 5.49
C PRO A 309 -19.42 1.54 6.72
N SER A 310 -20.75 1.65 6.55
CA SER A 310 -21.69 1.84 7.66
C SER A 310 -21.70 0.69 8.68
N GLU A 311 -21.22 -0.50 8.29
CA GLU A 311 -21.10 -1.64 9.20
C GLU A 311 -19.97 -1.44 10.23
N LEU A 312 -18.99 -0.58 9.93
CA LEU A 312 -17.76 -0.46 10.72
C LEU A 312 -17.99 0.23 12.06
N ASP A 313 -18.86 1.25 12.13
CA ASP A 313 -19.12 1.99 13.38
C ASP A 313 -19.67 1.08 14.49
N GLU A 314 -20.48 0.08 14.16
CA GLU A 314 -21.02 -0.84 15.16
C GLU A 314 -20.03 -1.94 15.54
N ILE A 315 -19.32 -2.49 14.54
CA ILE A 315 -18.36 -3.58 14.76
C ILE A 315 -17.17 -3.09 15.60
N PHE A 316 -16.57 -1.95 15.25
CA PHE A 316 -15.39 -1.42 15.94
C PHE A 316 -15.70 -0.82 17.33
N ARG A 317 -16.97 -0.62 17.67
CA ARG A 317 -17.39 -0.34 19.05
C ARG A 317 -17.24 -1.56 19.96
N CYS A 318 -17.32 -2.77 19.40
CA CYS A 318 -17.41 -4.00 20.18
C CYS A 318 -16.16 -4.90 20.04
N TYR A 319 -15.46 -4.83 18.91
CA TYR A 319 -14.44 -5.80 18.53
C TYR A 319 -13.18 -5.13 17.97
N ALA A 320 -12.03 -5.63 18.38
CA ALA A 320 -10.73 -5.24 17.83
C ALA A 320 -10.34 -6.19 16.68
N LEU A 321 -10.07 -5.64 15.50
CA LEU A 321 -9.75 -6.40 14.28
C LEU A 321 -8.45 -5.85 13.68
N ASP A 322 -7.71 -6.68 12.97
CA ASP A 322 -6.41 -6.32 12.38
C ASP A 322 -6.51 -5.92 10.91
N LEU A 323 -7.58 -6.34 10.23
CA LEU A 323 -7.74 -6.19 8.79
C LEU A 323 -9.20 -5.94 8.40
N VAL A 324 -9.43 -4.99 7.51
CA VAL A 324 -10.72 -4.76 6.86
C VAL A 324 -10.55 -4.84 5.36
N GLN A 325 -11.38 -5.65 4.72
CA GLN A 325 -11.56 -5.63 3.27
C GLN A 325 -12.84 -4.90 2.87
N ALA A 326 -12.74 -3.89 2.02
CA ALA A 326 -13.88 -3.04 1.65
C ALA A 326 -13.96 -2.77 0.14
N PRO A 327 -15.16 -2.53 -0.43
CA PRO A 327 -15.29 -2.01 -1.79
C PRO A 327 -14.79 -0.56 -1.83
N PHE A 328 -13.94 -0.26 -2.81
CA PHE A 328 -13.50 1.10 -3.10
C PHE A 328 -13.02 1.20 -4.55
N ASN A 329 -13.49 2.22 -5.27
CA ASN A 329 -13.07 2.49 -6.64
C ASN A 329 -13.33 3.96 -6.99
N ILE A 330 -13.06 4.34 -8.24
CA ILE A 330 -13.13 5.74 -8.71
C ILE A 330 -14.53 6.38 -8.59
N ILE A 331 -15.59 5.56 -8.61
CA ILE A 331 -16.98 6.02 -8.47
C ILE A 331 -17.59 5.68 -7.11
N ASP A 332 -17.10 4.65 -6.41
CA ASP A 332 -17.51 4.29 -5.04
C ASP A 332 -16.54 4.88 -4.00
N ARG A 333 -16.88 6.07 -3.49
CA ARG A 333 -16.04 6.81 -2.53
C ARG A 333 -16.60 6.80 -1.10
N ARG A 334 -17.59 5.94 -0.80
CA ARG A 334 -18.25 5.88 0.51
C ARG A 334 -17.28 5.63 1.67
N LEU A 335 -16.18 4.89 1.42
CA LEU A 335 -15.15 4.62 2.42
C LEU A 335 -14.39 5.90 2.84
N ILE A 336 -14.23 6.87 1.92
CA ILE A 336 -13.68 8.19 2.23
C ILE A 336 -14.72 9.04 2.96
N GLU A 337 -15.95 9.11 2.45
CA GLU A 337 -17.01 9.96 3.00
C GLU A 337 -17.38 9.60 4.45
N SER A 338 -17.35 8.31 4.78
CA SER A 338 -17.59 7.83 6.14
C SER A 338 -16.43 8.11 7.12
N GLY A 339 -15.28 8.55 6.61
CA GLY A 339 -14.04 8.77 7.39
C GLY A 339 -13.30 7.48 7.75
N TRP A 340 -13.85 6.30 7.44
CA TRP A 340 -13.28 5.02 7.85
C TRP A 340 -11.93 4.71 7.22
N MET A 341 -11.65 5.19 6.00
CA MET A 341 -10.32 5.03 5.40
C MET A 341 -9.19 5.53 6.31
N LYS A 342 -9.37 6.68 6.97
CA LYS A 342 -8.37 7.23 7.90
C LYS A 342 -8.43 6.57 9.28
N LYS A 343 -9.63 6.36 9.82
CA LYS A 343 -9.84 5.74 11.14
C LYS A 343 -9.19 4.36 11.24
N LEU A 344 -9.20 3.56 10.16
CA LEU A 344 -8.56 2.24 10.13
C LEU A 344 -7.04 2.35 10.36
N VAL A 345 -6.37 3.25 9.64
CA VAL A 345 -4.93 3.48 9.81
C VAL A 345 -4.61 4.00 11.21
N GLU A 346 -5.42 4.93 11.72
CA GLU A 346 -5.28 5.47 13.08
C GLU A 346 -5.47 4.41 14.17
N SER A 347 -6.18 3.32 13.86
CA SER A 347 -6.44 2.19 14.74
C SER A 347 -5.50 1.00 14.49
N ASP A 348 -4.43 1.18 13.70
CA ASP A 348 -3.48 0.13 13.30
C ASP A 348 -4.14 -1.06 12.58
N VAL A 349 -5.14 -0.77 11.74
CA VAL A 349 -5.90 -1.76 10.96
C VAL A 349 -5.56 -1.66 9.49
N GLU A 350 -5.16 -2.79 8.90
CA GLU A 350 -4.85 -2.87 7.47
C GLU A 350 -6.12 -2.76 6.63
N LEU A 351 -6.05 -1.91 5.60
CA LEU A 351 -7.14 -1.75 4.65
C LEU A 351 -6.79 -2.42 3.32
N HIS A 352 -7.53 -3.49 3.01
CA HIS A 352 -7.51 -4.12 1.69
C HIS A 352 -8.73 -3.63 0.90
N VAL A 353 -8.53 -3.08 -0.29
CA VAL A 353 -9.67 -2.68 -1.13
C VAL A 353 -9.90 -3.65 -2.27
N ARG A 354 -11.16 -3.86 -2.61
CA ARG A 354 -11.61 -4.69 -3.73
C ARG A 354 -12.62 -3.95 -4.59
N SER A 355 -13.07 -4.59 -5.65
CA SER A 355 -14.04 -4.03 -6.61
C SER A 355 -13.50 -2.78 -7.33
N VAL A 356 -12.19 -2.70 -7.52
CA VAL A 356 -11.49 -1.58 -8.19
C VAL A 356 -12.03 -1.31 -9.60
N PHE A 357 -12.39 -2.38 -10.32
CA PHE A 357 -12.95 -2.31 -11.67
C PHE A 357 -14.48 -2.44 -11.71
N LEU A 358 -15.14 -2.57 -10.56
CA LEU A 358 -16.57 -2.85 -10.43
C LEU A 358 -17.01 -4.02 -11.33
N GLN A 359 -16.41 -5.20 -11.11
CA GLN A 359 -16.55 -6.41 -11.94
C GLN A 359 -16.27 -6.21 -13.45
N GLY A 360 -15.41 -5.24 -13.78
CA GLY A 360 -15.02 -4.92 -15.15
C GLY A 360 -15.90 -3.85 -15.82
N LEU A 361 -16.99 -3.41 -15.18
CA LEU A 361 -17.90 -2.41 -15.74
C LEU A 361 -17.20 -1.08 -16.04
N LEU A 362 -16.25 -0.67 -15.20
CA LEU A 362 -15.45 0.54 -15.40
C LEU A 362 -14.44 0.43 -16.56
N LEU A 363 -14.15 -0.80 -17.01
CA LEU A 363 -13.20 -1.07 -18.10
C LEU A 363 -13.89 -1.20 -19.46
N MET A 364 -15.22 -1.28 -19.48
CA MET A 364 -15.99 -1.46 -20.72
C MET A 364 -16.09 -0.15 -21.50
N SER A 365 -16.00 -0.26 -22.82
CA SER A 365 -16.39 0.82 -23.72
C SER A 365 -17.89 1.12 -23.57
N SER A 366 -18.31 2.31 -24.03
CA SER A 366 -19.73 2.67 -24.07
C SER A 366 -20.57 1.64 -24.84
N ALA A 367 -20.03 1.08 -25.93
CA ALA A 367 -20.71 0.08 -26.76
C ALA A 367 -20.81 -1.30 -26.11
N ASP A 368 -19.84 -1.67 -25.26
CA ASP A 368 -19.82 -2.97 -24.58
C ASP A 368 -20.60 -2.99 -23.26
N ARG A 369 -21.02 -1.80 -22.77
CA ARG A 369 -21.69 -1.66 -21.48
C ARG A 369 -23.11 -2.24 -21.55
N PRO A 370 -23.49 -3.19 -20.68
CA PRO A 370 -24.81 -3.82 -20.73
C PRO A 370 -25.96 -2.81 -20.56
N ALA A 371 -27.03 -2.98 -21.36
CA ALA A 371 -28.18 -2.07 -21.39
C ALA A 371 -28.89 -1.90 -20.04
N LYS A 372 -28.84 -2.92 -19.16
CA LYS A 372 -29.38 -2.84 -17.79
C LYS A 372 -28.74 -1.76 -16.92
N PHE A 373 -27.55 -1.27 -17.27
CA PHE A 373 -26.91 -0.12 -16.61
C PHE A 373 -27.32 1.24 -17.22
N GLY A 374 -28.30 1.27 -18.12
CA GLY A 374 -28.76 2.49 -18.79
C GLY A 374 -29.37 3.54 -17.85
N ARG A 375 -29.88 3.14 -16.67
CA ARG A 375 -30.37 4.07 -15.63
C ARG A 375 -29.31 5.09 -15.19
N TRP A 376 -28.02 4.76 -15.33
CA TRP A 376 -26.90 5.64 -14.97
C TRP A 376 -26.21 6.26 -16.20
N ALA A 377 -26.93 6.43 -17.32
CA ALA A 377 -26.36 6.98 -18.56
C ALA A 377 -25.59 8.29 -18.37
N SER A 378 -26.08 9.21 -17.53
CA SER A 378 -25.37 10.48 -17.26
C SER A 378 -24.01 10.28 -16.59
N LEU A 379 -23.92 9.36 -15.63
CA LEU A 379 -22.65 8.99 -14.98
C LEU A 379 -21.68 8.39 -15.99
N TRP A 380 -22.19 7.51 -16.86
CA TRP A 380 -21.42 6.84 -17.89
C TRP A 380 -20.89 7.80 -18.96
N SER A 381 -21.71 8.75 -19.42
CA SER A 381 -21.27 9.81 -20.32
C SER A 381 -20.20 10.68 -19.68
N ALA A 382 -20.35 11.03 -18.39
CA ALA A 382 -19.33 11.77 -17.67
C ALA A 382 -18.01 10.99 -17.53
N TRP A 383 -18.08 9.69 -17.25
CA TRP A 383 -16.92 8.79 -17.18
C TRP A 383 -16.17 8.71 -18.51
N ASP A 384 -16.90 8.43 -19.58
CA ASP A 384 -16.34 8.26 -20.92
C ASP A 384 -15.71 9.59 -21.43
N GLU A 385 -16.36 10.73 -21.18
CA GLU A 385 -15.84 12.07 -21.51
C GLU A 385 -14.58 12.41 -20.70
N TRP A 386 -14.58 12.12 -19.39
CA TRP A 386 -13.43 12.40 -18.54
C TRP A 386 -12.19 11.57 -18.95
N LEU A 387 -12.37 10.31 -19.32
CA LEU A 387 -11.30 9.49 -19.88
C LEU A 387 -10.75 10.07 -21.19
N TYR A 388 -11.63 10.54 -22.08
CA TYR A 388 -11.23 11.18 -23.33
C TYR A 388 -10.39 12.45 -23.10
N GLN A 389 -10.83 13.33 -22.20
CA GLN A 389 -10.13 14.57 -21.87
C GLN A 389 -8.76 14.32 -21.22
N THR A 390 -8.66 13.35 -20.31
CA THR A 390 -7.43 13.03 -19.58
C THR A 390 -6.47 12.14 -20.37
N LYS A 391 -6.94 11.51 -21.45
CA LYS A 391 -6.20 10.51 -22.25
C LYS A 391 -5.74 9.31 -21.41
N LEU A 392 -6.42 9.04 -20.30
CA LEU A 392 -6.15 7.86 -19.46
C LEU A 392 -6.87 6.65 -20.06
N THR A 393 -6.22 5.49 -19.98
CA THR A 393 -6.94 4.23 -20.17
C THR A 393 -7.83 3.98 -18.95
N PRO A 394 -8.98 3.29 -19.11
CA PRO A 394 -9.83 2.94 -17.97
C PRO A 394 -9.07 2.19 -16.87
N LEU A 395 -8.13 1.31 -17.26
CA LEU A 395 -7.30 0.53 -16.36
C LEU A 395 -6.37 1.42 -15.52
N ALA A 396 -5.65 2.34 -16.18
CA ALA A 396 -4.79 3.30 -15.49
C ALA A 396 -5.59 4.24 -14.58
N ALA A 397 -6.77 4.68 -15.02
CA ALA A 397 -7.66 5.52 -14.22
C ALA A 397 -8.13 4.81 -12.93
N CYS A 398 -8.59 3.56 -13.03
CA CYS A 398 -9.04 2.81 -11.85
C CYS A 398 -7.88 2.54 -10.88
N LEU A 399 -6.75 2.04 -11.39
CA LEU A 399 -5.63 1.61 -10.56
C LEU A 399 -4.92 2.79 -9.89
N ARG A 400 -4.54 3.81 -10.64
CA ARG A 400 -3.77 4.94 -10.10
C ARG A 400 -4.60 5.79 -9.15
N TYR A 401 -5.91 5.87 -9.34
CA TYR A 401 -6.78 6.52 -8.36
C TYR A 401 -6.73 5.78 -7.03
N VAL A 402 -7.01 4.47 -7.03
CA VAL A 402 -7.01 3.69 -5.79
C VAL A 402 -5.62 3.63 -5.15
N LEU A 403 -4.56 3.48 -5.95
CA LEU A 403 -3.19 3.49 -5.46
C LEU A 403 -2.71 4.89 -5.01
N SER A 404 -3.44 5.97 -5.29
CA SER A 404 -3.06 7.30 -4.77
C SER A 404 -3.28 7.46 -3.27
N PHE A 405 -4.06 6.57 -2.65
CA PHE A 405 -4.36 6.62 -1.21
C PHE A 405 -3.32 5.82 -0.42
N PRO A 406 -2.47 6.48 0.40
CA PRO A 406 -1.49 5.78 1.24
C PRO A 406 -2.16 4.92 2.33
N GLU A 407 -3.40 5.22 2.72
CA GLU A 407 -4.16 4.46 3.71
C GLU A 407 -4.50 3.04 3.27
N ILE A 408 -4.44 2.77 1.96
CA ILE A 408 -4.76 1.46 1.40
C ILE A 408 -3.50 0.59 1.41
N SER A 409 -3.52 -0.45 2.23
CA SER A 409 -2.43 -1.42 2.37
C SER A 409 -2.32 -2.31 1.12
N ARG A 410 -3.45 -2.83 0.63
CA ARG A 410 -3.50 -3.69 -0.56
C ARG A 410 -4.68 -3.38 -1.47
N VAL A 411 -4.45 -3.53 -2.78
CA VAL A 411 -5.45 -3.34 -3.85
C VAL A 411 -5.67 -4.68 -4.54
N VAL A 412 -6.79 -5.32 -4.25
CA VAL A 412 -7.15 -6.64 -4.79
C VAL A 412 -7.66 -6.49 -6.22
N VAL A 413 -6.94 -7.10 -7.16
CA VAL A 413 -7.26 -7.10 -8.59
C VAL A 413 -7.40 -8.53 -9.07
N GLY A 414 -8.44 -8.81 -9.88
CA GLY A 414 -8.60 -10.10 -10.54
C GLY A 414 -8.08 -10.02 -11.98
N MET A 415 -7.57 -11.14 -12.48
CA MET A 415 -7.09 -11.27 -13.86
C MET A 415 -7.26 -12.71 -14.33
N GLU A 416 -7.25 -12.90 -15.65
CA GLU A 416 -7.44 -14.20 -16.31
C GLU A 416 -6.16 -14.72 -16.96
N SER A 417 -5.23 -13.83 -17.31
CA SER A 417 -4.01 -14.15 -18.04
C SER A 417 -2.81 -13.33 -17.59
N LEU A 418 -1.61 -13.84 -17.87
CA LEU A 418 -0.33 -13.19 -17.66
C LEU A 418 -0.26 -11.84 -18.38
N ARG A 419 -0.81 -11.79 -19.60
CA ARG A 419 -0.90 -10.53 -20.35
C ARG A 419 -1.73 -9.49 -19.61
N GLN A 420 -2.89 -9.87 -19.06
CA GLN A 420 -3.71 -8.94 -18.26
C GLN A 420 -2.96 -8.51 -17.00
N PHE A 421 -2.25 -9.43 -16.34
CA PHE A 421 -1.39 -9.09 -15.20
C PHE A 421 -0.34 -8.04 -15.58
N GLN A 422 0.38 -8.23 -16.69
CA GLN A 422 1.38 -7.28 -17.21
C GLN A 422 0.74 -5.91 -17.51
N GLU A 423 -0.44 -5.88 -18.13
CA GLU A 423 -1.18 -4.65 -18.42
C GLU A 423 -1.62 -3.93 -17.14
N ILE A 424 -2.09 -4.68 -16.12
CA ILE A 424 -2.44 -4.16 -14.78
C ILE A 424 -1.20 -3.57 -14.12
N TYR A 425 -0.11 -4.32 -14.05
CA TYR A 425 1.13 -3.88 -13.41
C TYR A 425 1.69 -2.61 -14.07
N ALA A 426 1.73 -2.56 -15.40
CA ALA A 426 2.16 -1.38 -16.14
C ALA A 426 1.22 -0.17 -15.92
N SER A 427 -0.09 -0.40 -15.88
CA SER A 427 -1.10 0.67 -15.70
C SER A 427 -1.14 1.23 -14.28
N ALA A 428 -0.84 0.40 -13.28
CA ALA A 428 -0.74 0.80 -11.87
C ALA A 428 0.36 1.83 -11.63
N ARG A 429 1.41 1.82 -12.46
CA ARG A 429 2.51 2.79 -12.39
C ARG A 429 2.12 4.07 -13.11
N GLY A 430 2.36 5.21 -12.48
CA GLY A 430 2.14 6.53 -13.08
C GLY A 430 1.80 7.60 -12.05
N GLN A 431 1.47 8.79 -12.55
CA GLN A 431 1.12 9.91 -11.69
C GLN A 431 -0.33 9.78 -11.18
N ALA A 432 -0.53 10.16 -9.94
CA ALA A 432 -1.86 10.42 -9.40
C ALA A 432 -2.50 11.61 -10.13
N PHE A 433 -3.82 11.66 -10.11
CA PHE A 433 -4.62 12.72 -10.72
C PHE A 433 -5.82 13.02 -9.83
N THR A 434 -6.45 14.16 -10.07
CA THR A 434 -7.70 14.52 -9.41
C THR A 434 -8.87 13.96 -10.20
N VAL A 435 -9.87 13.43 -9.50
CA VAL A 435 -11.08 12.90 -10.11
C VAL A 435 -12.24 13.85 -9.83
N PRO A 436 -13.02 14.25 -10.85
CA PRO A 436 -14.19 15.10 -10.68
C PRO A 436 -15.19 14.52 -9.69
N SER A 437 -15.92 15.40 -9.00
CA SER A 437 -16.89 15.01 -7.97
C SER A 437 -18.13 14.35 -8.58
N GLU A 438 -18.44 14.70 -9.82
CA GLU A 438 -19.62 14.26 -10.58
C GLU A 438 -19.52 12.78 -10.98
N LEU A 439 -18.31 12.22 -10.98
CA LEU A 439 -18.09 10.79 -11.22
C LEU A 439 -18.44 9.91 -10.02
N GLN A 440 -18.75 10.50 -8.86
CA GLN A 440 -19.11 9.72 -7.70
C GLN A 440 -20.55 9.21 -7.79
N ALA A 441 -20.71 7.89 -7.68
CA ALA A 441 -22.02 7.26 -7.58
C ALA A 441 -22.44 7.15 -6.10
N LYS A 442 -23.76 7.25 -5.86
CA LYS A 442 -24.36 7.04 -4.53
C LYS A 442 -25.38 5.90 -4.51
N ASP A 443 -25.80 5.44 -5.68
CA ASP A 443 -26.82 4.41 -5.82
C ASP A 443 -26.24 3.01 -5.55
N LEU A 444 -26.72 2.38 -4.47
CA LEU A 444 -26.28 1.05 -4.06
C LEU A 444 -26.63 -0.04 -5.07
N ASP A 445 -27.65 0.15 -5.90
CA ASP A 445 -27.99 -0.81 -6.95
C ASP A 445 -26.90 -0.87 -8.03
N LEU A 446 -26.19 0.23 -8.27
CA LEU A 446 -24.98 0.24 -9.11
C LEU A 446 -23.78 -0.27 -8.33
N LEU A 447 -23.56 0.24 -7.12
CA LEU A 447 -22.30 0.01 -6.39
C LEU A 447 -22.18 -1.40 -5.80
N ASN A 448 -23.29 -2.13 -5.66
CA ASN A 448 -23.30 -3.49 -5.13
C ASN A 448 -23.62 -4.52 -6.23
N PRO A 449 -22.61 -5.24 -6.75
CA PRO A 449 -22.82 -6.26 -7.77
C PRO A 449 -23.80 -7.37 -7.42
N TYR A 450 -24.05 -7.64 -6.14
CA TYR A 450 -25.04 -8.63 -5.69
C TYR A 450 -26.48 -8.25 -6.07
N LYS A 451 -26.74 -6.98 -6.36
CA LYS A 451 -28.06 -6.49 -6.79
C LYS A 451 -28.26 -6.57 -8.31
N TRP A 452 -27.21 -6.84 -9.09
CA TRP A 452 -27.24 -6.69 -10.54
C TRP A 452 -28.02 -7.77 -11.30
N SER A 453 -28.41 -8.86 -10.63
CA SER A 453 -29.32 -9.86 -11.19
C SER A 453 -30.78 -9.38 -11.23
N ALA A 454 -31.12 -8.34 -10.46
CA ALA A 454 -32.45 -7.76 -10.38
C ALA A 454 -32.60 -6.46 -11.20
N LEU A 455 -31.56 -6.06 -11.95
CA LEU A 455 -31.53 -4.86 -12.79
C LEU A 455 -32.07 -5.07 -14.19
#